data_AF-A0A8K1CB70-F1
#
_entry.id   AF-A0A8K1CB70-F1
#
_cell.length_a   1.000
_cell.length_b   1.000
_cell.length_c   1.000
_cell.angle_alpha   90.00
_cell.angle_beta   90.00
_cell.angle_gamma   90.00
#
_symmetry.space_group_name_H-M   'P 1'
#
loop_
_entity.id
_entity.type
_entity.pdbx_description
1 polymer ?
#
loop_
_entity_poly.entity_id
_entity_poly.type
_entity_poly.pdbx_seq_one_letter_code
_entity_poly.pdbx_strand_id
1 'polypeptide(L)'
;MVPSTLPSPSSTQSLMKTEDTSMASIAPSPSSGSMSRSSNSRLFGLFFLIVFSCSIGLFSVASFVQRSGPDFHYGSTTTASSTTTHMKAEMLHLRDGGDLQTVLSANGGVTTPSPTVATPAPAPVVKETVEARWQRLGDLDEYECVGWQQSKDCTPKGEVDLTFFRSCNETIENGQAGYCEIRHKATGKIEPIMEMYCDSLRPAVRFQCGDFKKILSYGRQAPEYTHDASFSYEQCRTSFVADQEAANVPVPAPAITEVALEPTKWFKRGISIVVYERLLESVYASIRSMRALGCTLPIELWYIAEETDRHHPILQKLTQEYGAYLREIQDRRASRFYTKIYAVFYSAFDQVLLLDADNFAVRDPTYLFSTGEFVDTGAIFWPDFWRFKKTIFNIQPTSFVWDVFDLDPVDMFEQESGQVLIDRRRHLAAMNVMMYYAFHAELIEDMRLVWGDKDLFRFAWLKTKSSFHMIQMPPGSAGAKLPDKNVFCGVTMVQHDPSHEIIFLHRNMEKLTSENQRLVWSEVQQFKIDEMPLEEYDVRGANGGRYYPQFKRCYGKDIYYEKAFTVTPISETSFGGLESRLLKFVVEAASIASGSHADASATTGH
;
A
#
# COMPACT_ATOMS: atom_id res chain seq x y z
N MET A 1 -16.33 63.81 -5.89
CA MET A 1 -15.55 64.35 -7.03
C MET A 1 -15.64 63.27 -8.11
N VAL A 2 -16.45 63.42 -9.15
CA VAL A 2 -16.39 64.38 -10.30
C VAL A 2 -15.33 63.92 -11.34
N PRO A 3 -15.65 63.83 -12.65
CA PRO A 3 -15.05 62.80 -13.52
C PRO A 3 -14.43 63.32 -14.84
N SER A 4 -13.85 62.39 -15.63
CA SER A 4 -13.63 62.54 -17.09
C SER A 4 -13.47 61.14 -17.72
N THR A 5 -14.31 60.60 -18.63
CA THR A 5 -14.81 61.02 -19.96
C THR A 5 -13.78 60.93 -21.10
N LEU A 6 -14.03 60.06 -22.10
CA LEU A 6 -14.36 60.38 -23.52
C LEU A 6 -14.47 59.08 -24.39
N PRO A 7 -15.05 59.11 -25.62
CA PRO A 7 -15.50 57.89 -26.35
C PRO A 7 -14.91 57.69 -27.79
N SER A 8 -15.53 56.75 -28.52
CA SER A 8 -15.49 56.41 -29.98
C SER A 8 -15.80 57.60 -30.94
N PRO A 9 -15.65 57.53 -32.32
CA PRO A 9 -15.80 56.41 -33.30
C PRO A 9 -14.51 56.19 -34.16
N SER A 10 -14.43 55.73 -35.44
CA SER A 10 -15.30 55.41 -36.60
C SER A 10 -14.53 54.46 -37.57
N SER A 11 -15.02 53.34 -38.11
CA SER A 11 -16.11 53.05 -39.10
C SER A 11 -15.85 53.43 -40.58
N THR A 12 -15.74 52.43 -41.49
CA THR A 12 -15.85 52.49 -42.99
C THR A 12 -14.80 53.35 -43.74
N GLN A 13 -14.42 53.20 -45.04
CA GLN A 13 -14.68 52.32 -46.21
C GLN A 13 -13.50 52.51 -47.24
N SER A 14 -13.31 51.89 -48.43
CA SER A 14 -14.02 50.86 -49.23
C SER A 14 -13.12 50.20 -50.32
N LEU A 15 -13.39 48.93 -50.65
CA LEU A 15 -13.36 48.20 -51.95
C LEU A 15 -12.25 48.30 -53.05
N MET A 16 -12.23 47.22 -53.86
CA MET A 16 -11.68 47.02 -55.24
C MET A 16 -10.21 46.52 -55.37
N LYS A 17 -9.88 45.52 -56.23
CA LYS A 17 -10.70 44.73 -57.18
C LYS A 17 -10.02 43.42 -57.70
N THR A 18 -10.84 42.38 -57.99
CA THR A 18 -10.70 41.30 -59.02
C THR A 18 -9.46 40.37 -59.02
N GLU A 19 -9.47 39.14 -59.57
CA GLU A 19 -10.44 38.43 -60.44
C GLU A 19 -10.38 36.88 -60.28
N ASP A 20 -11.51 36.19 -60.58
CA ASP A 20 -11.72 34.79 -61.04
C ASP A 20 -11.03 33.54 -60.40
N THR A 21 -11.64 32.34 -60.30
CA THR A 21 -12.55 31.66 -61.27
C THR A 21 -13.62 30.73 -60.64
N SER A 22 -14.70 30.46 -61.41
CA SER A 22 -15.75 29.39 -61.35
C SER A 22 -15.60 28.19 -60.38
N MET A 23 -16.60 27.79 -59.58
CA MET A 23 -17.85 27.01 -59.92
C MET A 23 -17.59 25.57 -60.44
N ALA A 24 -18.40 24.52 -60.22
CA ALA A 24 -19.77 24.29 -59.66
C ALA A 24 -20.01 22.75 -59.47
N SER A 25 -21.09 22.16 -58.92
CA SER A 25 -22.17 22.52 -57.95
C SER A 25 -23.12 21.29 -57.72
N ILE A 26 -24.27 21.47 -57.02
CA ILE A 26 -25.50 20.61 -56.99
C ILE A 26 -25.52 19.36 -56.06
N ALA A 27 -26.69 19.15 -55.44
CA ALA A 27 -27.14 17.93 -54.74
C ALA A 27 -28.56 17.53 -55.22
N PRO A 28 -28.99 16.27 -55.03
CA PRO A 28 -30.32 16.07 -54.42
C PRO A 28 -30.45 14.84 -53.49
N SER A 29 -31.48 14.85 -52.64
CA SER A 29 -31.98 13.69 -51.87
C SER A 29 -32.90 12.79 -52.72
N PRO A 30 -32.99 11.49 -52.42
CA PRO A 30 -34.24 11.00 -51.81
C PRO A 30 -34.03 10.00 -50.64
N SER A 31 -35.05 9.21 -50.29
CA SER A 31 -35.29 8.66 -48.95
C SER A 31 -35.10 7.15 -48.75
N SER A 32 -35.10 6.75 -47.46
CA SER A 32 -35.49 5.44 -46.90
C SER A 32 -34.65 4.20 -47.24
N GLY A 33 -33.96 3.67 -46.22
CA GLY A 33 -33.29 2.36 -46.16
C GLY A 33 -32.86 2.07 -44.72
N SER A 34 -32.70 0.80 -44.32
CA SER A 34 -32.61 0.39 -42.91
C SER A 34 -31.27 -0.26 -42.51
N MET A 35 -31.07 -0.32 -41.18
CA MET A 35 -30.15 -1.21 -40.42
C MET A 35 -28.63 -0.99 -40.46
N SER A 36 -28.05 -1.22 -39.27
CA SER A 36 -26.69 -1.74 -39.00
C SER A 36 -25.47 -0.91 -39.44
N ARG A 37 -24.94 -0.11 -38.51
CA ARG A 37 -23.52 0.33 -38.56
C ARG A 37 -22.66 -0.73 -37.88
N SER A 38 -21.67 -1.27 -38.62
CA SER A 38 -20.82 -2.36 -38.16
C SER A 38 -19.48 -1.89 -37.58
N SER A 39 -18.97 -2.65 -36.61
CA SER A 39 -17.55 -2.81 -36.24
C SER A 39 -16.68 -1.56 -36.02
N ASN A 40 -16.39 -1.28 -34.75
CA ASN A 40 -14.98 -1.12 -34.34
C ASN A 40 -14.70 -1.71 -32.95
N SER A 41 -15.30 -2.87 -32.65
CA SER A 41 -15.25 -3.57 -31.36
C SER A 41 -13.93 -4.26 -31.03
N ARG A 42 -12.89 -4.15 -31.88
CA ARG A 42 -11.61 -4.85 -31.69
C ARG A 42 -10.67 -4.22 -30.66
N LEU A 43 -10.84 -2.93 -30.32
CA LEU A 43 -10.02 -2.30 -29.27
C LEU A 43 -10.42 -2.74 -27.85
N PHE A 44 -11.72 -2.91 -27.59
CA PHE A 44 -12.23 -3.40 -26.29
C PHE A 44 -11.74 -4.82 -25.95
N GLY A 45 -11.46 -5.66 -26.96
CA GLY A 45 -10.91 -7.00 -26.75
C GLY A 45 -9.50 -7.01 -26.12
N LEU A 46 -8.69 -5.97 -26.34
CA LEU A 46 -7.33 -5.90 -25.80
C LEU A 46 -7.32 -5.48 -24.32
N PHE A 47 -8.27 -4.63 -23.92
CA PHE A 47 -8.40 -4.18 -22.52
C PHE A 47 -8.75 -5.36 -21.58
N PHE A 48 -9.58 -6.29 -22.05
CA PHE A 48 -9.89 -7.53 -21.32
C PHE A 48 -8.70 -8.49 -21.16
N LEU A 49 -7.73 -8.48 -22.09
CA LEU A 49 -6.53 -9.32 -21.99
C LEU A 49 -5.58 -8.84 -20.87
N ILE A 50 -5.50 -7.53 -20.62
CA ILE A 50 -4.73 -6.96 -19.51
C ILE A 50 -5.38 -7.29 -18.16
N VAL A 51 -6.72 -7.27 -18.08
CA VAL A 51 -7.46 -7.72 -16.89
C VAL A 51 -7.23 -9.22 -16.60
N PHE A 52 -6.94 -10.03 -17.63
CA PHE A 52 -6.64 -11.46 -17.46
C PHE A 52 -5.17 -11.78 -17.20
N SER A 53 -4.19 -10.96 -17.59
CA SER A 53 -2.76 -11.27 -17.39
C SER A 53 -2.38 -11.36 -15.90
N CYS A 54 -3.00 -10.53 -15.05
CA CYS A 54 -2.85 -10.63 -13.59
C CYS A 54 -3.45 -11.92 -12.99
N SER A 55 -4.31 -12.63 -13.73
CA SER A 55 -4.77 -13.98 -13.35
C SER A 55 -3.79 -15.09 -13.77
N ILE A 56 -2.77 -14.76 -14.57
CA ILE A 56 -1.75 -15.70 -15.10
C ILE A 56 -0.38 -15.44 -14.42
N GLY A 57 -0.40 -14.92 -13.19
CA GLY A 57 0.69 -15.11 -12.23
C GLY A 57 0.80 -16.56 -11.71
N LEU A 58 -0.04 -17.48 -12.20
CA LEU A 58 -0.16 -18.89 -11.80
C LEU A 58 0.99 -19.81 -12.28
N PHE A 59 2.22 -19.30 -12.34
CA PHE A 59 3.44 -20.11 -12.46
C PHE A 59 4.53 -19.64 -11.50
N SER A 60 4.37 -20.04 -10.24
CA SER A 60 5.48 -20.17 -9.29
C SER A 60 5.39 -21.54 -8.63
N VAL A 61 5.72 -22.54 -9.45
CA VAL A 61 6.07 -23.92 -9.09
C VAL A 61 5.09 -24.61 -8.13
N ALA A 62 4.02 -25.17 -8.71
CA ALA A 62 3.47 -26.40 -8.14
C ALA A 62 4.52 -27.51 -8.31
N SER A 63 4.90 -28.16 -7.20
CA SER A 63 5.74 -29.37 -7.16
C SER A 63 7.14 -29.27 -7.80
N PHE A 64 8.12 -28.71 -7.09
CA PHE A 64 9.52 -29.06 -7.38
C PHE A 64 9.89 -30.38 -6.69
N VAL A 65 9.89 -31.45 -7.49
CA VAL A 65 10.58 -32.74 -7.29
C VAL A 65 10.42 -33.39 -5.91
N GLN A 66 9.40 -34.22 -5.78
CA GLN A 66 9.47 -35.37 -4.87
C GLN A 66 10.36 -36.45 -5.50
N ARG A 67 11.37 -36.93 -4.73
CA ARG A 67 12.35 -38.00 -5.07
C ARG A 67 13.47 -37.64 -6.06
N SER A 68 14.70 -37.78 -5.57
CA SER A 68 15.79 -38.46 -6.28
C SER A 68 16.70 -39.11 -5.24
N GLY A 69 16.72 -40.44 -5.22
CA GLY A 69 17.43 -41.29 -4.27
C GLY A 69 17.13 -42.75 -4.61
N PRO A 70 18.14 -43.62 -4.82
CA PRO A 70 17.98 -44.88 -5.55
C PRO A 70 17.34 -46.01 -4.74
N ASP A 71 16.73 -46.96 -5.45
CA ASP A 71 16.09 -48.15 -4.89
C ASP A 71 17.08 -49.09 -4.18
N PHE A 72 16.63 -49.71 -3.09
CA PHE A 72 17.11 -51.02 -2.67
C PHE A 72 15.94 -51.88 -2.20
N HIS A 73 16.00 -53.18 -2.48
CA HIS A 73 14.84 -54.07 -2.52
C HIS A 73 14.68 -54.98 -1.28
N TYR A 74 13.46 -55.54 -1.16
CA TYR A 74 13.09 -56.78 -0.44
C TYR A 74 12.84 -56.72 1.09
N GLY A 75 11.80 -57.43 1.57
CA GLY A 75 11.60 -57.71 3.00
C GLY A 75 10.15 -57.75 3.55
N SER A 76 9.27 -58.62 3.05
CA SER A 76 8.07 -59.07 3.80
C SER A 76 8.53 -60.12 4.87
N THR A 77 7.92 -60.37 6.04
CA THR A 77 6.50 -60.74 6.30
C THR A 77 6.22 -60.91 7.83
N THR A 78 4.97 -60.70 8.27
CA THR A 78 4.24 -61.38 9.42
C THR A 78 4.53 -61.13 10.93
N THR A 79 3.41 -61.24 11.69
CA THR A 79 3.19 -61.75 13.07
C THR A 79 3.57 -60.97 14.36
N ALA A 80 2.56 -60.23 14.87
CA ALA A 80 1.78 -60.53 16.10
C ALA A 80 2.35 -60.42 17.56
N SER A 81 1.44 -59.97 18.44
CA SER A 81 1.29 -60.24 19.90
C SER A 81 1.77 -59.21 20.95
N SER A 82 0.81 -58.87 21.82
CA SER A 82 0.80 -58.37 23.23
C SER A 82 2.13 -58.10 23.99
N THR A 83 2.20 -57.13 24.90
CA THR A 83 1.43 -57.09 26.18
C THR A 83 1.31 -55.69 26.83
N THR A 84 0.44 -55.59 27.84
CA THR A 84 0.04 -54.36 28.56
C THR A 84 0.83 -54.10 29.84
N THR A 85 1.05 -52.85 30.24
CA THR A 85 1.26 -52.49 31.67
C THR A 85 0.86 -51.04 31.98
N HIS A 86 0.37 -50.78 33.21
CA HIS A 86 0.02 -49.45 33.73
C HIS A 86 0.88 -49.09 34.94
N MET A 87 1.30 -47.82 35.05
CA MET A 87 1.49 -47.04 36.30
C MET A 87 1.54 -45.57 35.89
N LYS A 88 0.54 -44.73 36.25
CA LYS A 88 0.38 -44.01 37.53
C LYS A 88 1.55 -43.08 37.87
N ALA A 89 1.25 -41.79 37.94
CA ALA A 89 2.10 -40.76 38.53
C ALA A 89 1.57 -40.37 39.93
N GLU A 90 2.44 -39.88 40.79
CA GLU A 90 2.09 -39.28 42.09
C GLU A 90 2.61 -37.85 42.20
N MET A 91 2.05 -37.11 43.16
CA MET A 91 2.13 -35.66 43.29
C MET A 91 2.53 -35.32 44.73
N LEU A 92 3.52 -34.45 44.92
CA LEU A 92 3.99 -34.03 46.24
C LEU A 92 3.75 -32.53 46.46
N HIS A 93 2.84 -32.22 47.39
CA HIS A 93 2.78 -30.92 48.04
C HIS A 93 3.78 -30.87 49.19
N LEU A 94 4.31 -29.68 49.47
CA LEU A 94 4.67 -29.24 50.82
C LEU A 94 4.30 -27.77 50.99
N ARG A 95 3.91 -27.41 52.21
CA ARG A 95 3.29 -26.13 52.57
C ARG A 95 3.58 -25.87 54.04
N ASP A 96 4.08 -24.69 54.37
CA ASP A 96 3.70 -24.01 55.61
C ASP A 96 3.90 -22.49 55.48
N GLY A 97 3.44 -21.71 56.47
CA GLY A 97 3.53 -20.25 56.45
C GLY A 97 3.56 -19.60 57.83
N GLY A 98 3.57 -18.27 57.88
CA GLY A 98 3.52 -17.50 59.13
C GLY A 98 3.48 -15.99 58.91
N ASP A 99 2.49 -15.32 59.49
CA ASP A 99 2.31 -13.86 59.43
C ASP A 99 3.12 -13.13 60.50
N LEU A 100 3.58 -11.92 60.18
CA LEU A 100 3.45 -10.76 61.09
C LEU A 100 3.48 -9.43 60.32
N GLN A 101 3.07 -8.34 60.98
CA GLN A 101 2.51 -7.16 60.31
C GLN A 101 3.27 -5.85 60.60
N THR A 102 3.17 -4.89 59.66
CA THR A 102 3.47 -3.44 59.80
C THR A 102 4.93 -2.98 59.96
N VAL A 103 5.47 -2.38 58.89
CA VAL A 103 6.22 -1.11 58.92
C VAL A 103 5.72 -0.24 57.75
N LEU A 104 5.76 1.09 57.89
CA LEU A 104 5.19 2.07 56.94
C LEU A 104 6.22 2.63 55.93
N SER A 105 5.69 3.07 54.79
CA SER A 105 6.17 4.17 53.94
C SER A 105 7.62 4.18 53.40
N ALA A 106 7.74 3.97 52.09
CA ALA A 106 8.75 4.61 51.25
C ALA A 106 8.16 4.95 49.87
N ASN A 107 8.43 6.16 49.36
CA ASN A 107 7.98 6.55 48.01
C ASN A 107 8.89 5.88 46.96
N GLY A 108 8.31 5.02 46.12
CA GLY A 108 8.93 4.52 44.90
C GLY A 108 8.13 4.99 43.69
N GLY A 109 8.64 5.97 42.94
CA GLY A 109 8.00 6.40 41.70
C GLY A 109 8.11 5.31 40.64
N VAL A 110 6.98 4.85 40.10
CA VAL A 110 6.97 3.91 38.97
C VAL A 110 7.40 4.67 37.73
N THR A 111 8.69 4.67 37.44
CA THR A 111 9.22 5.03 36.13
C THR A 111 8.81 3.94 35.14
N THR A 112 7.69 4.15 34.46
CA THR A 112 7.40 3.46 33.19
C THR A 112 8.63 3.57 32.29
N PRO A 113 9.16 2.47 31.74
CA PRO A 113 10.23 2.57 30.75
C PRO A 113 9.70 3.40 29.57
N SER A 114 10.49 4.36 29.10
CA SER A 114 10.17 5.09 27.86
C SER A 114 10.04 4.09 26.72
N PRO A 115 9.08 4.26 25.79
CA PRO A 115 8.93 3.36 24.65
C PRO A 115 10.23 3.37 23.85
N THR A 116 10.93 2.23 23.82
CA THR A 116 12.16 2.10 23.06
C THR A 116 11.83 2.29 21.59
N VAL A 117 12.27 3.41 20.99
CA VAL A 117 12.16 3.62 19.54
C VAL A 117 12.89 2.45 18.87
N ALA A 118 12.10 1.58 18.22
CA ALA A 118 12.58 0.37 17.55
C ALA A 118 13.44 0.77 16.35
N THR A 119 14.69 1.11 16.63
CA THR A 119 15.71 1.42 15.62
C THR A 119 15.83 0.19 14.73
N PRO A 120 15.56 0.30 13.42
CA PRO A 120 15.44 -0.88 12.57
C PRO A 120 16.72 -1.71 12.60
N ALA A 121 16.59 -3.01 12.88
CA ALA A 121 17.75 -3.86 13.09
C ALA A 121 18.56 -3.98 11.78
N PRO A 122 19.88 -3.72 11.80
CA PRO A 122 20.72 -3.95 10.63
C PRO A 122 20.65 -5.44 10.27
N ALA A 123 20.40 -5.72 8.99
CA ALA A 123 20.41 -7.09 8.50
C ALA A 123 21.81 -7.72 8.62
N PRO A 124 21.92 -9.06 8.53
CA PRO A 124 23.20 -9.71 8.26
C PRO A 124 23.89 -9.07 7.05
N VAL A 125 25.19 -8.81 7.13
CA VAL A 125 25.95 -8.15 6.05
C VAL A 125 26.15 -9.13 4.89
N VAL A 126 25.23 -9.07 3.92
CA VAL A 126 25.26 -9.89 2.70
C VAL A 126 25.87 -9.11 1.53
N LYS A 127 25.49 -7.84 1.38
CA LYS A 127 26.00 -6.90 0.36
C LYS A 127 26.97 -5.89 0.95
N GLU A 128 27.75 -5.24 0.08
CA GLU A 128 28.48 -4.02 0.41
C GLU A 128 27.49 -2.92 0.86
N THR A 129 27.86 -2.11 1.85
CA THR A 129 27.00 -1.01 2.32
C THR A 129 26.97 0.14 1.32
N VAL A 130 25.87 0.90 1.31
CA VAL A 130 25.70 2.09 0.46
C VAL A 130 26.84 3.09 0.66
N GLU A 131 27.23 3.32 1.92
CA GLU A 131 28.37 4.16 2.30
C GLU A 131 29.68 3.68 1.64
N ALA A 132 30.04 2.39 1.80
CA ALA A 132 31.28 1.84 1.25
C ALA A 132 31.28 1.83 -0.29
N ARG A 133 30.14 1.49 -0.91
CA ARG A 133 29.93 1.53 -2.37
C ARG A 133 30.25 2.91 -2.92
N TRP A 134 29.70 3.98 -2.33
CA TRP A 134 29.93 5.33 -2.86
C TRP A 134 31.31 5.89 -2.53
N GLN A 135 31.94 5.49 -1.42
CA GLN A 135 33.36 5.75 -1.16
C GLN A 135 34.29 5.05 -2.18
N ARG A 136 33.86 3.91 -2.75
CA ARG A 136 34.60 3.15 -3.79
C ARG A 136 34.36 3.65 -5.21
N LEU A 137 33.14 4.10 -5.53
CA LEU A 137 32.70 4.42 -6.90
C LEU A 137 32.66 5.93 -7.24
N GLY A 138 32.51 6.83 -6.27
CA GLY A 138 32.48 8.28 -6.51
C GLY A 138 31.39 8.74 -7.49
N ASP A 139 31.79 9.20 -8.67
CA ASP A 139 30.91 9.60 -9.77
C ASP A 139 30.89 8.53 -10.89
N LEU A 140 29.69 8.03 -11.21
CA LEU A 140 29.50 7.03 -12.27
C LEU A 140 29.79 7.58 -13.67
N ASP A 141 29.83 8.91 -13.87
CA ASP A 141 30.23 9.48 -15.16
C ASP A 141 31.72 9.33 -15.48
N GLU A 142 32.56 9.06 -14.48
CA GLU A 142 33.96 8.67 -14.69
C GLU A 142 34.14 7.22 -15.18
N TYR A 143 33.05 6.46 -15.30
CA TYR A 143 33.05 5.03 -15.64
C TYR A 143 32.35 4.69 -16.96
N GLU A 144 32.76 3.58 -17.55
CA GLU A 144 32.16 2.88 -18.69
C GLU A 144 31.87 1.42 -18.33
N CYS A 145 30.88 0.78 -18.98
CA CYS A 145 30.58 -0.63 -18.73
C CYS A 145 31.55 -1.56 -19.48
N VAL A 146 31.95 -2.66 -18.83
CA VAL A 146 32.73 -3.75 -19.44
C VAL A 146 31.84 -4.92 -19.83
N GLY A 147 31.00 -5.40 -18.91
CA GLY A 147 30.08 -6.52 -19.15
C GLY A 147 29.60 -7.19 -17.86
N TRP A 148 29.13 -8.43 -17.97
CA TRP A 148 28.70 -9.30 -16.87
C TRP A 148 29.71 -10.42 -16.65
N GLN A 149 30.05 -10.68 -15.39
CA GLN A 149 30.77 -11.87 -14.95
C GLN A 149 29.80 -12.79 -14.21
N GLN A 150 29.54 -13.97 -14.78
CA GLN A 150 28.77 -15.02 -14.13
C GLN A 150 29.60 -15.68 -13.02
N SER A 151 29.00 -15.96 -11.88
CA SER A 151 29.62 -16.73 -10.79
C SER A 151 28.85 -18.02 -10.47
N LYS A 152 29.54 -18.93 -9.78
CA LYS A 152 29.01 -20.23 -9.31
C LYS A 152 28.35 -20.12 -7.93
N ASP A 153 27.80 -21.23 -7.45
CA ASP A 153 27.28 -21.43 -6.08
C ASP A 153 26.21 -20.41 -5.62
N CYS A 154 25.50 -19.81 -6.58
CA CYS A 154 24.46 -18.80 -6.36
C CYS A 154 24.90 -17.55 -5.58
N THR A 155 26.20 -17.24 -5.53
CA THR A 155 26.75 -16.06 -4.85
C THR A 155 27.64 -15.23 -5.78
N PRO A 156 27.56 -13.88 -5.76
CA PRO A 156 28.41 -13.00 -6.56
C PRO A 156 29.90 -13.10 -6.19
N LYS A 157 30.20 -13.67 -5.01
CA LYS A 157 31.54 -13.86 -4.44
C LYS A 157 32.07 -15.29 -4.64
N GLY A 158 31.40 -16.10 -5.48
CA GLY A 158 31.82 -17.45 -5.86
C GLY A 158 32.93 -17.46 -6.91
N GLU A 159 33.32 -18.65 -7.35
CA GLU A 159 34.23 -18.80 -8.51
C GLU A 159 33.57 -18.21 -9.77
N VAL A 160 34.31 -17.40 -10.54
CA VAL A 160 33.84 -16.85 -11.82
C VAL A 160 33.79 -17.96 -12.87
N ASP A 161 32.67 -18.07 -13.59
CA ASP A 161 32.58 -18.96 -14.75
C ASP A 161 33.07 -18.25 -16.01
N LEU A 162 34.33 -18.50 -16.36
CA LEU A 162 35.01 -17.93 -17.52
C LEU A 162 34.36 -18.30 -18.88
N THR A 163 33.35 -19.18 -18.91
CA THR A 163 32.59 -19.50 -20.13
C THR A 163 31.32 -18.65 -20.29
N PHE A 164 30.89 -17.92 -19.26
CA PHE A 164 29.64 -17.14 -19.21
C PHE A 164 29.87 -15.63 -18.97
N PHE A 165 30.76 -15.02 -19.75
CA PHE A 165 30.78 -13.57 -19.93
C PHE A 165 29.60 -13.11 -20.80
N ARG A 166 29.03 -11.92 -20.51
CA ARG A 166 28.08 -11.24 -21.42
C ARG A 166 28.47 -9.78 -21.62
N SER A 167 28.21 -9.25 -22.81
CA SER A 167 28.42 -7.85 -23.14
C SER A 167 27.39 -6.92 -22.44
N CYS A 168 27.69 -5.62 -22.35
CA CYS A 168 26.87 -4.64 -21.62
C CYS A 168 25.40 -4.56 -22.05
N ASN A 169 25.10 -4.86 -23.32
CA ASN A 169 23.76 -4.76 -23.91
C ASN A 169 23.05 -6.12 -23.99
N GLU A 170 23.63 -7.16 -23.39
CA GLU A 170 22.96 -8.44 -23.20
C GLU A 170 22.14 -8.44 -21.92
N THR A 171 21.12 -9.29 -21.92
CA THR A 171 20.11 -9.35 -20.85
C THR A 171 20.50 -10.38 -19.80
N ILE A 172 20.56 -9.94 -18.54
CA ILE A 172 20.73 -10.76 -17.34
C ILE A 172 19.33 -11.13 -16.84
N GLU A 173 19.13 -12.38 -16.43
CA GLU A 173 17.81 -12.91 -16.03
C GLU A 173 17.83 -13.48 -14.60
N ASN A 174 16.64 -13.59 -13.98
CA ASN A 174 16.45 -14.28 -12.71
C ASN A 174 17.09 -15.69 -12.70
N GLY A 175 17.68 -16.08 -11.57
CA GLY A 175 18.43 -17.33 -11.42
C GLY A 175 19.94 -17.22 -11.69
N GLN A 176 20.44 -16.09 -12.21
CA GLN A 176 21.87 -15.85 -12.46
C GLN A 176 22.52 -15.11 -11.28
N ALA A 177 23.58 -15.67 -10.71
CA ALA A 177 24.45 -15.00 -9.73
C ALA A 177 25.71 -14.42 -10.40
N GLY A 178 26.26 -13.33 -9.88
CA GLY A 178 27.40 -12.65 -10.51
C GLY A 178 27.37 -11.15 -10.28
N TYR A 179 28.11 -10.40 -11.10
CA TYR A 179 28.17 -8.94 -11.04
C TYR A 179 28.43 -8.32 -12.41
N CYS A 180 28.04 -7.06 -12.57
CA CYS A 180 28.47 -6.24 -13.68
C CYS A 180 29.86 -5.64 -13.38
N GLU A 181 30.73 -5.61 -14.37
CA GLU A 181 32.01 -4.91 -14.31
C GLU A 181 31.90 -3.54 -14.99
N ILE A 182 32.38 -2.51 -14.31
CA ILE A 182 32.58 -1.17 -14.87
C ILE A 182 34.05 -0.77 -14.77
N ARG A 183 34.52 0.07 -15.69
CA ARG A 183 35.90 0.54 -15.79
C ARG A 183 35.97 2.04 -15.64
N HIS A 184 36.83 2.52 -14.75
CA HIS A 184 37.11 3.94 -14.59
C HIS A 184 37.99 4.43 -15.76
N LYS A 185 37.47 5.37 -16.56
CA LYS A 185 38.03 5.79 -17.86
C LYS A 185 39.47 6.31 -17.78
N ALA A 186 39.82 7.02 -16.71
CA ALA A 186 41.13 7.67 -16.56
C ALA A 186 42.23 6.72 -16.03
N THR A 187 41.86 5.78 -15.15
CA THR A 187 42.82 4.89 -14.47
C THR A 187 42.85 3.47 -15.04
N GLY A 188 41.84 3.08 -15.82
CA GLY A 188 41.64 1.71 -16.29
C GLY A 188 41.22 0.71 -15.21
N LYS A 189 41.02 1.16 -13.96
CA LYS A 189 40.60 0.30 -12.83
C LYS A 189 39.22 -0.30 -13.10
N ILE A 190 39.08 -1.60 -12.92
CA ILE A 190 37.79 -2.31 -13.01
C ILE A 190 37.21 -2.45 -11.60
N GLU A 191 35.89 -2.26 -11.50
CA GLU A 191 35.11 -2.32 -10.26
C GLU A 191 33.87 -3.21 -10.45
N PRO A 192 33.56 -4.13 -9.52
CA PRO A 192 32.30 -4.88 -9.52
C PRO A 192 31.16 -4.02 -8.96
N ILE A 193 29.98 -4.15 -9.58
CA ILE A 193 28.74 -3.51 -9.18
C ILE A 193 27.53 -4.43 -9.46
N MET A 194 26.36 -4.10 -8.90
CA MET A 194 25.10 -4.83 -9.15
C MET A 194 25.23 -6.34 -8.81
N GLU A 195 25.76 -6.63 -7.61
CA GLU A 195 25.98 -7.99 -7.10
C GLU A 195 24.66 -8.79 -6.99
N MET A 196 24.48 -9.81 -7.85
CA MET A 196 23.33 -10.72 -7.84
C MET A 196 23.67 -12.05 -7.19
N TYR A 197 22.70 -12.57 -6.44
CA TYR A 197 22.51 -13.95 -6.06
C TYR A 197 21.39 -14.54 -6.93
N CYS A 198 21.26 -15.87 -7.00
CA CYS A 198 20.22 -16.51 -7.82
C CYS A 198 18.77 -16.03 -7.53
N ASP A 199 18.52 -15.55 -6.31
CA ASP A 199 17.23 -15.06 -5.81
C ASP A 199 17.12 -13.52 -5.76
N SER A 200 18.13 -12.76 -6.23
CA SER A 200 18.11 -11.29 -6.17
C SER A 200 16.98 -10.65 -6.99
N LEU A 201 16.50 -11.32 -8.04
CA LEU A 201 15.45 -10.84 -8.95
C LEU A 201 14.14 -11.65 -8.78
N ARG A 202 12.98 -11.02 -9.02
CA ARG A 202 11.72 -11.79 -9.19
C ARG A 202 11.73 -12.53 -10.55
N PRO A 203 10.98 -13.64 -10.71
CA PRO A 203 10.80 -14.30 -12.01
C PRO A 203 10.35 -13.35 -13.11
N ALA A 204 10.89 -13.52 -14.32
CA ALA A 204 10.70 -12.68 -15.51
C ALA A 204 11.17 -11.21 -15.41
N VAL A 205 11.78 -10.79 -14.28
CA VAL A 205 12.59 -9.56 -14.22
C VAL A 205 13.93 -9.82 -14.90
N ARG A 206 14.41 -8.79 -15.61
CA ARG A 206 15.64 -8.81 -16.38
C ARG A 206 16.27 -7.41 -16.42
N PHE A 207 17.58 -7.31 -16.59
CA PHE A 207 18.29 -6.03 -16.70
C PHE A 207 19.51 -6.15 -17.62
N GLN A 208 20.19 -5.04 -17.93
CA GLN A 208 21.45 -5.03 -18.69
C GLN A 208 22.54 -4.29 -17.93
N CYS A 209 23.81 -4.70 -18.06
CA CYS A 209 24.92 -4.00 -17.38
C CYS A 209 25.15 -2.58 -17.94
N GLY A 210 24.72 -2.29 -19.17
CA GLY A 210 24.73 -0.94 -19.74
C GLY A 210 23.83 0.05 -18.98
N ASP A 211 22.74 -0.42 -18.35
CA ASP A 211 21.82 0.40 -17.57
C ASP A 211 22.36 0.82 -16.19
N PHE A 212 23.61 0.46 -15.83
CA PHE A 212 24.13 0.63 -14.47
C PHE A 212 23.96 2.05 -13.91
N LYS A 213 24.12 3.08 -14.75
CA LYS A 213 23.91 4.47 -14.36
C LYS A 213 22.45 4.73 -13.97
N LYS A 214 21.51 4.39 -14.85
CA LYS A 214 20.06 4.53 -14.61
C LYS A 214 19.65 3.81 -13.32
N ILE A 215 20.19 2.62 -13.09
CA ILE A 215 19.81 1.75 -11.97
C ILE A 215 20.40 2.25 -10.64
N LEU A 216 21.70 2.55 -10.60
CA LEU A 216 22.39 2.96 -9.37
C LEU A 216 22.21 4.45 -9.03
N SER A 217 21.86 5.31 -10.00
CA SER A 217 21.56 6.73 -9.71
C SER A 217 20.16 6.93 -9.13
N TYR A 218 19.21 6.01 -9.35
CA TYR A 218 17.79 6.19 -9.00
C TYR A 218 17.59 6.53 -7.52
N GLY A 219 17.95 5.62 -6.62
CA GLY A 219 17.87 5.86 -5.18
C GLY A 219 18.75 7.03 -4.73
N ARG A 220 19.93 7.21 -5.35
CA ARG A 220 20.88 8.29 -5.02
C ARG A 220 20.32 9.69 -5.33
N GLN A 221 19.55 9.85 -6.42
CA GLN A 221 18.91 11.10 -6.82
C GLN A 221 17.65 11.42 -6.00
N ALA A 222 16.98 10.42 -5.43
CA ALA A 222 15.70 10.62 -4.76
C ALA A 222 15.72 11.71 -3.66
N PRO A 223 16.75 11.81 -2.77
CA PRO A 223 16.86 12.89 -1.78
C PRO A 223 17.11 14.29 -2.35
N GLU A 224 17.56 14.40 -3.60
CA GLU A 224 17.80 15.66 -4.29
C GLU A 224 16.51 16.19 -4.96
N TYR A 225 15.51 15.33 -5.12
CA TYR A 225 14.24 15.68 -5.75
C TYR A 225 13.37 16.57 -4.85
N THR A 226 12.88 17.66 -5.42
CA THR A 226 11.77 18.46 -4.88
C THR A 226 10.59 18.31 -5.85
N HIS A 227 9.46 17.80 -5.37
CA HIS A 227 8.31 17.47 -6.21
C HIS A 227 7.63 18.71 -6.80
N ASP A 228 7.36 19.69 -5.94
CA ASP A 228 6.79 20.98 -6.29
C ASP A 228 7.60 22.06 -5.57
N ALA A 229 8.32 22.88 -6.34
CA ALA A 229 9.14 23.97 -5.81
C ALA A 229 8.31 25.19 -5.36
N SER A 230 7.01 25.22 -5.65
CA SER A 230 6.07 26.23 -5.16
C SER A 230 5.37 25.83 -3.86
N PHE A 231 5.46 24.54 -3.47
CA PHE A 231 4.68 23.91 -2.41
C PHE A 231 4.67 24.66 -1.07
N SER A 232 3.46 24.83 -0.53
CA SER A 232 3.24 25.19 0.87
C SER A 232 1.96 24.56 1.39
N TYR A 233 1.94 24.25 2.69
CA TYR A 233 0.74 23.75 3.39
C TYR A 233 -0.41 24.77 3.32
N GLU A 234 -0.08 26.06 3.21
CA GLU A 234 -0.99 27.19 3.10
C GLU A 234 -1.66 27.23 1.71
N GLN A 235 -0.95 26.91 0.62
CA GLN A 235 -1.57 26.62 -0.68
C GLN A 235 -2.44 25.35 -0.63
N CYS A 236 -2.02 24.27 0.04
CA CYS A 236 -2.86 23.07 0.17
C CYS A 236 -4.23 23.38 0.80
N ARG A 237 -4.26 24.31 1.76
CA ARG A 237 -5.50 24.81 2.39
C ARG A 237 -6.30 25.73 1.48
N THR A 238 -5.63 26.58 0.71
CA THR A 238 -6.28 27.44 -0.29
C THR A 238 -6.93 26.60 -1.40
N SER A 239 -6.25 25.55 -1.88
CA SER A 239 -6.82 24.55 -2.79
C SER A 239 -8.00 23.83 -2.14
N PHE A 240 -7.89 23.35 -0.90
CA PHE A 240 -9.01 22.74 -0.18
C PHE A 240 -10.25 23.63 -0.16
N VAL A 241 -10.10 24.94 0.09
CA VAL A 241 -11.23 25.88 0.09
C VAL A 241 -11.79 26.06 -1.32
N ALA A 242 -10.95 26.25 -2.33
CA ALA A 242 -11.38 26.39 -3.72
C ALA A 242 -12.09 25.13 -4.25
N ASP A 243 -11.63 23.93 -3.88
CA ASP A 243 -12.27 22.65 -4.21
C ASP A 243 -13.69 22.58 -3.60
N GLN A 244 -13.86 23.05 -2.36
CA GLN A 244 -15.17 23.09 -1.69
C GLN A 244 -16.11 24.13 -2.32
N GLU A 245 -15.60 25.32 -2.66
CA GLU A 245 -16.36 26.36 -3.38
C GLU A 245 -16.83 25.84 -4.75
N ALA A 246 -15.94 25.21 -5.52
CA ALA A 246 -16.26 24.61 -6.82
C ALA A 246 -17.27 23.44 -6.72
N ALA A 247 -17.33 22.77 -5.57
CA ALA A 247 -18.29 21.69 -5.28
C ALA A 247 -19.59 22.15 -4.58
N ASN A 248 -19.72 23.43 -4.21
CA ASN A 248 -20.75 23.98 -3.32
C ASN A 248 -20.83 23.28 -1.94
N VAL A 249 -19.70 22.81 -1.42
CA VAL A 249 -19.61 22.18 -0.08
C VAL A 249 -19.40 23.27 0.98
N PRO A 250 -20.22 23.35 2.05
CA PRO A 250 -20.02 24.33 3.11
C PRO A 250 -18.70 24.11 3.88
N VAL A 251 -17.74 25.02 3.67
CA VAL A 251 -16.51 25.07 4.45
C VAL A 251 -16.85 25.45 5.91
N PRO A 252 -16.32 24.74 6.93
CA PRO A 252 -16.60 25.08 8.33
C PRO A 252 -16.09 26.48 8.68
N ALA A 253 -16.87 27.27 9.44
CA ALA A 253 -16.43 28.60 9.88
C ALA A 253 -15.04 28.59 10.58
N PRO A 254 -14.64 27.58 11.38
CA PRO A 254 -13.28 27.46 11.93
C PRO A 254 -12.16 27.23 10.90
N ALA A 255 -12.45 27.07 9.61
CA ALA A 255 -11.45 27.00 8.53
C ALA A 255 -11.32 28.32 7.74
N ILE A 256 -12.18 29.31 7.99
CA ILE A 256 -12.31 30.57 7.22
C ILE A 256 -11.82 31.82 8.01
N THR A 257 -11.56 31.71 9.32
CA THR A 257 -11.29 32.89 10.18
C THR A 257 -9.97 33.60 9.84
N GLU A 258 -10.04 34.72 9.12
CA GLU A 258 -8.94 35.60 8.68
C GLU A 258 -8.05 36.17 9.82
N VAL A 259 -8.47 36.03 11.08
CA VAL A 259 -7.92 36.78 12.24
C VAL A 259 -6.75 36.06 12.92
N ALA A 260 -6.40 34.83 12.52
CA ALA A 260 -5.29 34.07 13.09
C ALA A 260 -4.09 33.97 12.13
N LEU A 261 -2.93 34.47 12.57
CA LEU A 261 -1.61 34.23 11.95
C LEU A 261 -1.08 32.79 12.19
N GLU A 262 -1.97 31.87 12.55
CA GLU A 262 -1.69 30.51 12.99
C GLU A 262 -2.69 29.57 12.31
N PRO A 263 -2.30 28.32 11.97
CA PRO A 263 -3.23 27.32 11.49
C PRO A 263 -4.41 27.17 12.46
N THR A 264 -5.64 27.32 11.95
CA THR A 264 -6.80 27.04 12.78
C THR A 264 -6.76 25.57 13.20
N LYS A 265 -7.14 25.27 14.46
CA LYS A 265 -7.00 23.92 15.04
C LYS A 265 -7.69 22.82 14.22
N TRP A 266 -8.63 23.21 13.35
CA TRP A 266 -9.30 22.36 12.38
C TRP A 266 -8.33 21.70 11.39
N PHE A 267 -7.38 22.46 10.83
CA PHE A 267 -6.37 21.94 9.89
C PHE A 267 -5.25 21.13 10.57
N LYS A 268 -5.28 20.92 11.90
CA LYS A 268 -4.20 20.19 12.57
C LYS A 268 -4.23 18.69 12.30
N ARG A 269 -5.42 18.08 12.26
CA ARG A 269 -5.62 16.62 12.18
C ARG A 269 -6.81 16.28 11.30
N GLY A 270 -6.66 15.31 10.41
CA GLY A 270 -7.76 14.78 9.60
C GLY A 270 -7.44 13.43 8.97
N ILE A 271 -8.42 12.89 8.25
CA ILE A 271 -8.32 11.60 7.54
C ILE A 271 -8.30 11.90 6.03
N SER A 272 -7.54 11.13 5.26
CA SER A 272 -7.52 11.19 3.80
C SER A 272 -7.91 9.83 3.23
N ILE A 273 -8.88 9.80 2.33
CA ILE A 273 -9.36 8.59 1.64
C ILE A 273 -9.36 8.86 0.14
N VAL A 274 -8.72 8.00 -0.65
CA VAL A 274 -8.87 8.03 -2.11
C VAL A 274 -10.16 7.30 -2.48
N VAL A 275 -10.97 7.92 -3.34
CA VAL A 275 -12.29 7.42 -3.73
C VAL A 275 -12.42 7.29 -5.24
N TYR A 276 -13.15 6.26 -5.67
CA TYR A 276 -13.69 6.16 -7.02
C TYR A 276 -15.06 5.46 -6.99
N GLU A 277 -15.91 5.65 -8.00
CA GLU A 277 -17.35 5.32 -7.97
C GLU A 277 -17.68 3.92 -7.41
N ARG A 278 -16.93 2.89 -7.83
CA ARG A 278 -17.14 1.49 -7.40
C ARG A 278 -16.87 1.23 -5.91
N LEU A 279 -16.22 2.13 -5.20
CA LEU A 279 -15.97 2.03 -3.76
C LEU A 279 -16.85 2.99 -2.94
N LEU A 280 -17.68 3.83 -3.55
CA LEU A 280 -18.45 4.85 -2.81
C LEU A 280 -19.40 4.25 -1.75
N GLU A 281 -19.95 3.06 -1.98
CA GLU A 281 -20.71 2.33 -0.95
C GLU A 281 -19.83 1.99 0.28
N SER A 282 -18.61 1.50 0.03
CA SER A 282 -17.63 1.13 1.07
C SER A 282 -17.13 2.36 1.83
N VAL A 283 -16.85 3.46 1.11
CA VAL A 283 -16.51 4.77 1.69
C VAL A 283 -17.64 5.27 2.58
N TYR A 284 -18.89 5.22 2.11
CA TYR A 284 -20.06 5.63 2.88
C TYR A 284 -20.18 4.82 4.18
N ALA A 285 -20.05 3.49 4.09
CA ALA A 285 -20.10 2.62 5.25
C ALA A 285 -18.95 2.84 6.24
N SER A 286 -17.72 3.06 5.76
CA SER A 286 -16.58 3.35 6.63
C SER A 286 -16.77 4.67 7.38
N ILE A 287 -17.14 5.75 6.67
CA ILE A 287 -17.37 7.07 7.28
C ILE A 287 -18.57 7.02 8.25
N ARG A 288 -19.70 6.44 7.85
CA ARG A 288 -20.87 6.24 8.72
C ARG A 288 -20.54 5.42 9.97
N SER A 289 -19.68 4.41 9.85
CA SER A 289 -19.19 3.65 11.00
C SER A 289 -18.31 4.50 11.91
N MET A 290 -17.33 5.24 11.37
CA MET A 290 -16.49 6.14 12.16
C MET A 290 -17.31 7.22 12.90
N ARG A 291 -18.32 7.81 12.25
CA ARG A 291 -19.24 8.76 12.91
C ARG A 291 -20.09 8.10 14.00
N ALA A 292 -20.58 6.88 13.77
CA ALA A 292 -21.28 6.08 14.78
C ALA A 292 -20.37 5.58 15.93
N LEU A 293 -19.04 5.64 15.75
CA LEU A 293 -18.03 5.37 16.78
C LEU A 293 -17.55 6.65 17.50
N GLY A 294 -18.08 7.82 17.15
CA GLY A 294 -17.77 9.11 17.78
C GLY A 294 -16.61 9.90 17.15
N CYS A 295 -15.97 9.40 16.09
CA CYS A 295 -14.89 10.11 15.41
C CYS A 295 -15.40 11.43 14.83
N THR A 296 -14.76 12.54 15.19
CA THR A 296 -15.10 13.91 14.74
C THR A 296 -14.10 14.51 13.76
N LEU A 297 -13.05 13.77 13.37
CA LEU A 297 -12.03 14.25 12.43
C LEU A 297 -12.63 14.58 11.06
N PRO A 298 -12.24 15.71 10.43
CA PRO A 298 -12.60 16.01 9.05
C PRO A 298 -11.95 15.00 8.09
N ILE A 299 -12.60 14.73 6.96
CA ILE A 299 -12.18 13.70 6.00
C ILE A 299 -12.06 14.30 4.60
N GLU A 300 -10.89 14.22 3.99
CA GLU A 300 -10.68 14.51 2.57
C GLU A 300 -10.99 13.26 1.72
N LEU A 301 -11.83 13.43 0.70
CA LEU A 301 -12.17 12.44 -0.32
C LEU A 301 -11.49 12.84 -1.62
N TRP A 302 -10.38 12.18 -1.91
CA TRP A 302 -9.54 12.46 -3.08
C TRP A 302 -10.03 11.68 -4.30
N TYR A 303 -10.40 12.37 -5.38
CA TYR A 303 -10.96 11.77 -6.59
C TYR A 303 -10.26 12.27 -7.87
N ILE A 304 -10.33 11.48 -8.94
CA ILE A 304 -9.96 11.91 -10.31
C ILE A 304 -11.25 12.26 -11.05
N ALA A 305 -11.35 13.45 -11.64
CA ALA A 305 -12.58 13.95 -12.25
C ALA A 305 -13.05 13.10 -13.46
N GLU A 306 -12.12 12.50 -14.21
CA GLU A 306 -12.45 11.56 -15.29
C GLU A 306 -12.90 10.17 -14.80
N GLU A 307 -12.74 9.85 -13.51
CA GLU A 307 -13.12 8.55 -12.92
C GLU A 307 -14.29 8.63 -11.91
N THR A 308 -14.74 9.83 -11.52
CA THR A 308 -15.81 10.01 -10.52
C THR A 308 -16.50 11.36 -10.62
N ASP A 309 -17.83 11.34 -10.75
CA ASP A 309 -18.65 12.55 -10.63
C ASP A 309 -18.71 13.04 -9.17
N ARG A 310 -18.19 14.25 -8.91
CA ARG A 310 -18.31 14.96 -7.62
C ARG A 310 -19.75 15.28 -7.20
N HIS A 311 -20.69 15.29 -8.16
CA HIS A 311 -22.12 15.47 -7.90
C HIS A 311 -22.84 14.15 -7.59
N HIS A 312 -22.13 13.01 -7.56
CA HIS A 312 -22.69 11.70 -7.23
C HIS A 312 -23.42 11.71 -5.87
N PRO A 313 -24.66 11.17 -5.76
CA PRO A 313 -25.50 11.29 -4.56
C PRO A 313 -24.84 10.88 -3.24
N ILE A 314 -24.01 9.83 -3.26
CA ILE A 314 -23.27 9.39 -2.07
C ILE A 314 -22.26 10.45 -1.59
N LEU A 315 -21.53 11.11 -2.52
CA LEU A 315 -20.58 12.16 -2.15
C LEU A 315 -21.29 13.39 -1.61
N GLN A 316 -22.41 13.78 -2.23
CA GLN A 316 -23.27 14.86 -1.75
C GLN A 316 -23.81 14.57 -0.33
N LYS A 317 -24.25 13.34 -0.06
CA LYS A 317 -24.67 12.93 1.29
C LYS A 317 -23.52 12.97 2.31
N LEU A 318 -22.32 12.58 1.91
CA LEU A 318 -21.12 12.59 2.77
C LEU A 318 -20.66 14.00 3.13
N THR A 319 -20.66 14.93 2.17
CA THR A 319 -20.25 16.32 2.39
C THR A 319 -21.27 17.11 3.20
N GLN A 320 -22.57 16.87 2.98
CA GLN A 320 -23.65 17.59 3.67
C GLN A 320 -23.84 17.17 5.13
N GLU A 321 -23.70 15.88 5.46
CA GLU A 321 -24.06 15.33 6.79
C GLU A 321 -22.90 14.75 7.61
N TYR A 322 -21.81 14.32 6.98
CA TYR A 322 -20.79 13.48 7.64
C TYR A 322 -19.39 14.10 7.70
N GLY A 323 -19.26 15.41 7.45
CA GLY A 323 -18.00 16.14 7.62
C GLY A 323 -16.88 15.61 6.71
N ALA A 324 -17.23 15.30 5.48
CA ALA A 324 -16.31 14.95 4.41
C ALA A 324 -16.20 16.11 3.41
N TYR A 325 -15.08 16.17 2.68
CA TYR A 325 -14.71 17.29 1.81
C TYR A 325 -14.05 16.74 0.55
N LEU A 326 -14.33 17.32 -0.61
CA LEU A 326 -13.85 16.79 -1.89
C LEU A 326 -12.50 17.42 -2.26
N ARG A 327 -11.55 16.64 -2.75
CA ARG A 327 -10.25 17.13 -3.25
C ARG A 327 -9.96 16.51 -4.62
N GLU A 328 -9.62 17.33 -5.61
CA GLU A 328 -9.41 16.85 -6.98
C GLU A 328 -7.93 16.51 -7.24
N ILE A 329 -7.66 15.30 -7.74
CA ILE A 329 -6.34 14.88 -8.19
C ILE A 329 -6.14 15.41 -9.62
N GLN A 330 -5.46 16.55 -9.75
CA GLN A 330 -5.28 17.24 -11.04
C GLN A 330 -4.08 16.72 -11.84
N ASP A 331 -3.08 16.10 -11.20
CA ASP A 331 -1.92 15.54 -11.88
C ASP A 331 -2.18 14.08 -12.28
N ARG A 332 -2.35 13.84 -13.59
CA ARG A 332 -2.63 12.51 -14.17
C ARG A 332 -1.53 11.47 -13.95
N ARG A 333 -0.33 11.86 -13.47
CA ARG A 333 0.71 10.90 -13.03
C ARG A 333 0.32 10.21 -11.72
N ALA A 334 -0.42 10.88 -10.85
CA ALA A 334 -1.02 10.31 -9.64
C ALA A 334 -2.23 9.43 -9.99
N SER A 335 -1.97 8.29 -10.64
CA SER A 335 -2.98 7.30 -11.02
C SER A 335 -2.82 6.01 -10.21
N ARG A 336 -3.87 5.19 -10.15
CA ARG A 336 -3.86 3.88 -9.47
C ARG A 336 -3.34 4.00 -8.03
N PHE A 337 -2.27 3.30 -7.69
CA PHE A 337 -1.64 3.29 -6.36
C PHE A 337 -1.07 4.65 -5.94
N TYR A 338 -0.58 5.46 -6.89
CA TYR A 338 0.12 6.71 -6.60
C TYR A 338 -0.80 7.87 -6.18
N THR A 339 -2.11 7.70 -6.38
CA THR A 339 -3.17 8.59 -5.84
C THR A 339 -3.04 8.80 -4.33
N LYS A 340 -2.74 7.74 -3.58
CA LYS A 340 -2.54 7.75 -2.12
C LYS A 340 -1.38 8.64 -1.68
N ILE A 341 -0.26 8.50 -2.39
CA ILE A 341 0.96 9.26 -2.17
C ILE A 341 0.74 10.75 -2.47
N TYR A 342 0.03 11.07 -3.56
CA TYR A 342 -0.39 12.43 -3.90
C TYR A 342 -1.35 13.02 -2.85
N ALA A 343 -2.35 12.27 -2.40
CA ALA A 343 -3.31 12.68 -1.38
C ALA A 343 -2.64 13.01 -0.03
N VAL A 344 -1.66 12.21 0.40
CA VAL A 344 -0.81 12.52 1.55
C VAL A 344 0.04 13.78 1.30
N PHE A 345 0.62 13.94 0.10
CA PHE A 345 1.46 15.11 -0.20
C PHE A 345 0.67 16.43 -0.21
N TYR A 346 -0.54 16.46 -0.78
CA TYR A 346 -1.34 17.69 -0.99
C TYR A 346 -2.54 17.89 -0.03
N SER A 347 -2.65 17.07 1.03
CA SER A 347 -3.64 17.24 2.11
C SER A 347 -3.63 18.65 2.72
N ALA A 348 -4.79 19.13 3.17
CA ALA A 348 -4.86 20.37 3.94
C ALA A 348 -4.42 20.22 5.41
N PHE A 349 -4.32 18.98 5.92
CA PHE A 349 -4.07 18.68 7.33
C PHE A 349 -2.58 18.58 7.66
N ASP A 350 -2.14 19.19 8.76
CA ASP A 350 -0.73 19.09 9.21
C ASP A 350 -0.36 17.66 9.63
N GLN A 351 -1.31 16.93 10.23
CA GLN A 351 -1.21 15.53 10.58
C GLN A 351 -2.34 14.76 9.88
N VAL A 352 -2.01 13.75 9.07
CA VAL A 352 -2.98 13.00 8.25
C VAL A 352 -2.95 11.50 8.57
N LEU A 353 -4.12 10.91 8.74
CA LEU A 353 -4.32 9.46 8.64
C LEU A 353 -4.80 9.15 7.22
N LEU A 354 -3.95 8.55 6.38
CA LEU A 354 -4.41 7.90 5.16
C LEU A 354 -5.17 6.62 5.56
N LEU A 355 -6.31 6.37 4.92
CA LEU A 355 -7.10 5.16 5.12
C LEU A 355 -7.70 4.71 3.78
N ASP A 356 -7.52 3.44 3.42
CA ASP A 356 -8.14 2.88 2.20
C ASP A 356 -9.66 2.78 2.34
N ALA A 357 -10.37 2.95 1.22
CA ALA A 357 -11.83 2.99 1.14
C ALA A 357 -12.54 1.68 1.58
N ASP A 358 -11.81 0.58 1.74
CA ASP A 358 -12.29 -0.71 2.28
C ASP A 358 -11.53 -1.14 3.55
N ASN A 359 -10.91 -0.18 4.23
CA ASN A 359 -10.30 -0.34 5.54
C ASN A 359 -11.17 0.30 6.63
N PHE A 360 -11.51 -0.50 7.65
CA PHE A 360 -12.56 -0.15 8.61
C PHE A 360 -12.02 -0.05 10.03
N ALA A 361 -12.14 1.14 10.63
CA ALA A 361 -11.80 1.35 12.04
C ALA A 361 -12.83 0.66 12.97
N VAL A 362 -12.36 -0.06 13.99
CA VAL A 362 -13.23 -0.74 14.98
C VAL A 362 -13.65 0.18 16.14
N ARG A 363 -12.92 1.28 16.34
CA ARG A 363 -13.16 2.36 17.31
C ARG A 363 -12.72 3.69 16.71
N ASP A 364 -13.02 4.82 17.35
CA ASP A 364 -12.52 6.14 16.93
C ASP A 364 -10.98 6.14 16.84
N PRO A 365 -10.35 6.44 15.68
CA PRO A 365 -8.90 6.48 15.52
C PRO A 365 -8.26 7.78 16.07
N THR A 366 -9.03 8.77 16.55
CA THR A 366 -8.52 10.10 16.93
C THR A 366 -7.41 10.07 18.00
N TYR A 367 -7.38 9.05 18.88
CA TYR A 367 -6.33 8.88 19.88
C TYR A 367 -4.95 8.58 19.28
N LEU A 368 -4.87 7.95 18.09
CA LEU A 368 -3.60 7.57 17.43
C LEU A 368 -2.68 8.78 17.22
N PHE A 369 -3.25 9.94 16.90
CA PHE A 369 -2.52 11.20 16.74
C PHE A 369 -1.88 11.73 18.05
N SER A 370 -2.09 11.05 19.18
CA SER A 370 -1.66 11.48 20.52
C SER A 370 -1.03 10.35 21.34
N THR A 371 -0.72 9.20 20.73
CA THR A 371 0.11 8.17 21.40
C THR A 371 1.57 8.62 21.42
N GLY A 372 2.36 8.05 22.34
CA GLY A 372 3.78 8.44 22.49
C GLY A 372 4.56 8.22 21.19
N GLU A 373 4.30 7.12 20.50
CA GLU A 373 4.98 6.71 19.28
C GLU A 373 4.79 7.72 18.15
N PHE A 374 3.59 8.26 17.98
CA PHE A 374 3.33 9.31 16.98
C PHE A 374 3.85 10.68 17.44
N VAL A 375 3.75 11.02 18.72
CA VAL A 375 4.30 12.28 19.26
C VAL A 375 5.83 12.32 19.12
N ASP A 376 6.50 11.21 19.42
CA ASP A 376 7.96 11.10 19.39
C ASP A 376 8.50 11.02 17.96
N THR A 377 7.89 10.22 17.08
CA THR A 377 8.41 9.98 15.72
C THR A 377 7.77 10.83 14.62
N GLY A 378 6.51 11.26 14.79
CA GLY A 378 5.72 11.94 13.77
C GLY A 378 5.25 11.04 12.62
N ALA A 379 5.44 9.72 12.68
CA ALA A 379 4.91 8.80 11.67
C ALA A 379 4.66 7.40 12.28
N ILE A 380 3.45 6.86 12.14
CA ILE A 380 3.15 5.45 12.42
C ILE A 380 2.86 4.73 11.11
N PHE A 381 3.55 3.61 10.92
CA PHE A 381 3.38 2.68 9.81
C PHE A 381 3.04 1.28 10.33
N TRP A 382 2.34 0.50 9.51
CA TRP A 382 1.85 -0.83 9.88
C TRP A 382 2.53 -1.94 9.07
N PRO A 383 2.71 -3.15 9.62
CA PRO A 383 3.27 -4.30 8.91
C PRO A 383 2.26 -4.95 7.94
N ASP A 384 2.72 -5.43 6.78
CA ASP A 384 2.04 -6.45 5.95
C ASP A 384 2.38 -7.86 6.52
N PHE A 385 1.75 -8.91 6.01
CA PHE A 385 2.01 -10.31 6.36
C PHE A 385 3.44 -10.79 6.08
N TRP A 386 4.27 -10.02 5.37
CA TRP A 386 5.58 -10.45 4.86
C TRP A 386 6.73 -9.88 5.68
N ARG A 387 7.66 -10.76 6.05
CA ARG A 387 8.92 -10.40 6.71
C ARG A 387 10.08 -10.47 5.71
N PHE A 388 11.16 -9.75 6.00
CA PHE A 388 12.45 -9.81 5.33
C PHE A 388 12.97 -11.23 4.98
N LYS A 389 12.62 -12.25 5.78
CA LYS A 389 12.99 -13.68 5.56
C LYS A 389 11.86 -14.57 5.05
N LYS A 390 10.64 -14.03 4.88
CA LYS A 390 9.41 -14.73 4.46
C LYS A 390 8.55 -13.78 3.63
N THR A 391 8.93 -13.57 2.37
CA THR A 391 8.31 -12.61 1.44
C THR A 391 7.94 -13.25 0.12
N ILE A 392 6.73 -12.92 -0.38
CA ILE A 392 6.29 -13.23 -1.76
C ILE A 392 6.65 -12.11 -2.75
N PHE A 393 7.17 -10.99 -2.25
CA PHE A 393 7.49 -9.77 -2.99
C PHE A 393 9.00 -9.56 -3.18
N ASN A 394 9.84 -10.50 -2.75
CA ASN A 394 11.31 -10.41 -2.88
C ASN A 394 11.91 -9.14 -2.26
N ILE A 395 11.44 -8.76 -1.06
CA ILE A 395 12.06 -7.71 -0.24
C ILE A 395 12.87 -8.39 0.89
N GLN A 396 13.91 -9.11 0.46
CA GLN A 396 14.75 -10.02 1.25
C GLN A 396 16.25 -9.66 1.09
N PRO A 397 17.18 -10.11 1.97
CA PRO A 397 18.54 -9.55 2.04
C PRO A 397 19.38 -9.55 0.75
N THR A 398 19.25 -10.54 -0.15
CA THR A 398 19.99 -10.55 -1.43
C THR A 398 19.29 -9.75 -2.54
N SER A 399 18.05 -9.31 -2.34
CA SER A 399 17.21 -8.66 -3.37
C SER A 399 17.89 -7.46 -4.02
N PHE A 400 17.61 -7.23 -5.31
CA PHE A 400 18.12 -6.07 -6.04
C PHE A 400 17.41 -4.76 -5.66
N VAL A 401 16.28 -4.82 -4.93
CA VAL A 401 15.54 -3.63 -4.45
C VAL A 401 16.44 -2.69 -3.64
N TRP A 402 17.35 -3.24 -2.84
CA TRP A 402 18.27 -2.49 -1.99
C TRP A 402 19.28 -1.67 -2.80
N ASP A 403 19.76 -2.18 -3.94
CA ASP A 403 20.69 -1.44 -4.80
C ASP A 403 19.98 -0.33 -5.60
N VAL A 404 18.77 -0.59 -6.12
CA VAL A 404 18.03 0.39 -6.94
C VAL A 404 17.50 1.55 -6.10
N PHE A 405 16.94 1.27 -4.92
CA PHE A 405 16.55 2.30 -3.95
C PHE A 405 17.74 2.89 -3.18
N ASP A 406 18.95 2.37 -3.40
CA ASP A 406 20.21 2.78 -2.76
C ASP A 406 20.08 2.81 -1.22
N LEU A 407 19.67 1.68 -0.67
CA LEU A 407 19.41 1.42 0.75
C LEU A 407 20.22 0.22 1.25
N ASP A 408 20.75 0.31 2.47
CA ASP A 408 21.25 -0.87 3.18
C ASP A 408 20.07 -1.80 3.55
N PRO A 409 20.21 -3.14 3.49
CA PRO A 409 19.14 -4.06 3.86
C PRO A 409 18.78 -4.00 5.37
N VAL A 410 17.49 -4.04 5.67
CA VAL A 410 16.95 -3.90 7.04
C VAL A 410 16.03 -5.07 7.38
N ASP A 411 16.27 -5.76 8.50
CA ASP A 411 15.44 -6.88 8.95
C ASP A 411 14.19 -6.37 9.69
N MET A 412 13.11 -6.18 8.93
CA MET A 412 11.82 -5.73 9.43
C MET A 412 10.66 -6.33 8.62
N PHE A 413 9.42 -6.00 8.98
CA PHE A 413 8.26 -6.26 8.13
C PHE A 413 8.26 -5.32 6.92
N GLU A 414 7.74 -5.82 5.80
CA GLU A 414 7.25 -4.97 4.71
C GLU A 414 6.03 -4.15 5.21
N GLN A 415 5.78 -2.99 4.61
CA GLN A 415 4.75 -2.07 5.12
C GLN A 415 3.38 -2.28 4.49
N GLU A 416 2.29 -2.27 5.25
CA GLU A 416 0.95 -2.05 4.68
C GLU A 416 0.75 -0.54 4.39
N SER A 417 0.08 -0.22 3.28
CA SER A 417 -0.27 1.15 2.85
C SER A 417 -1.76 1.45 2.98
N GLY A 418 -2.59 0.43 3.25
CA GLY A 418 -4.03 0.60 3.53
C GLY A 418 -4.34 1.50 4.74
N GLN A 419 -3.34 1.76 5.58
CA GLN A 419 -3.35 2.85 6.57
C GLN A 419 -1.93 3.35 6.85
N VAL A 420 -1.72 4.67 6.88
CA VAL A 420 -0.50 5.32 7.40
C VAL A 420 -0.87 6.61 8.12
N LEU A 421 -0.15 6.95 9.19
CA LEU A 421 -0.40 8.15 9.99
C LEU A 421 0.87 9.02 9.99
N ILE A 422 0.82 10.22 9.40
CA ILE A 422 1.99 11.05 9.10
C ILE A 422 1.78 12.49 9.58
N ASP A 423 2.74 13.02 10.32
CA ASP A 423 2.94 14.45 10.53
C ASP A 423 3.71 15.03 9.33
N ARG A 424 2.97 15.72 8.45
CA ARG A 424 3.47 16.25 7.18
C ARG A 424 4.40 17.44 7.37
N ARG A 425 4.33 18.16 8.51
CA ARG A 425 5.23 19.27 8.84
C ARG A 425 6.63 18.76 9.22
N ARG A 426 6.71 17.57 9.82
CA ARG A 426 7.98 16.93 10.22
C ARG A 426 8.71 16.21 9.08
N HIS A 427 7.97 15.67 8.11
CA HIS A 427 8.49 14.67 7.17
C HIS A 427 8.57 15.11 5.70
N LEU A 428 8.67 16.42 5.42
CA LEU A 428 8.69 16.95 4.04
C LEU A 428 9.80 16.36 3.16
N ALA A 429 10.98 16.06 3.71
CA ALA A 429 12.05 15.39 2.97
C ALA A 429 11.64 13.98 2.51
N ALA A 430 11.08 13.17 3.43
CA ALA A 430 10.60 11.83 3.12
C ALA A 430 9.40 11.88 2.15
N MET A 431 8.50 12.84 2.30
CA MET A 431 7.39 13.04 1.37
C MET A 431 7.87 13.38 -0.05
N ASN A 432 8.93 14.19 -0.22
CA ASN A 432 9.51 14.44 -1.54
C ASN A 432 10.12 13.17 -2.15
N VAL A 433 10.87 12.39 -1.39
CA VAL A 433 11.40 11.08 -1.84
C VAL A 433 10.28 10.10 -2.22
N MET A 434 9.19 10.10 -1.46
CA MET A 434 7.98 9.31 -1.73
C MET A 434 7.31 9.73 -3.06
N MET A 435 7.24 11.04 -3.34
CA MET A 435 6.78 11.54 -4.64
C MET A 435 7.77 11.20 -5.77
N TYR A 436 9.09 11.23 -5.54
CA TYR A 436 10.08 10.81 -6.55
C TYR A 436 9.78 9.38 -7.04
N TYR A 437 9.61 8.44 -6.10
CA TYR A 437 9.33 7.04 -6.44
C TYR A 437 8.01 6.85 -7.20
N ALA A 438 6.97 7.59 -6.81
CA ALA A 438 5.65 7.51 -7.43
C ALA A 438 5.57 8.20 -8.81
N PHE A 439 6.43 9.18 -9.08
CA PHE A 439 6.41 10.00 -10.30
C PHE A 439 7.54 9.67 -11.29
N HIS A 440 8.47 8.80 -10.91
CA HIS A 440 9.50 8.18 -11.76
C HIS A 440 9.42 6.65 -11.55
N ALA A 441 8.21 6.11 -11.73
CA ALA A 441 7.88 4.73 -11.38
C ALA A 441 8.39 3.70 -12.40
N GLU A 442 8.81 4.13 -13.59
CA GLU A 442 9.10 3.25 -14.73
C GLU A 442 10.14 2.19 -14.39
N LEU A 443 11.24 2.58 -13.74
CA LEU A 443 12.30 1.66 -13.35
C LEU A 443 11.83 0.61 -12.32
N ILE A 444 11.07 1.03 -11.32
CA ILE A 444 10.62 0.16 -10.23
C ILE A 444 9.47 -0.76 -10.66
N GLU A 445 8.68 -0.35 -11.66
CA GLU A 445 7.64 -1.16 -12.31
C GLU A 445 8.22 -2.16 -13.32
N ASP A 446 9.10 -1.73 -14.24
CA ASP A 446 9.80 -2.60 -15.21
C ASP A 446 10.58 -3.71 -14.48
N MET A 447 11.32 -3.34 -13.44
CA MET A 447 12.07 -4.28 -12.59
C MET A 447 11.20 -4.98 -11.53
N ARG A 448 9.90 -4.64 -11.46
CA ARG A 448 8.89 -5.23 -10.57
C ARG A 448 9.38 -5.33 -9.11
N LEU A 449 10.02 -4.30 -8.58
CA LEU A 449 10.75 -4.36 -7.30
C LEU A 449 9.80 -4.33 -6.09
N VAL A 450 8.77 -3.51 -6.16
CA VAL A 450 7.74 -3.34 -5.11
C VAL A 450 6.39 -3.90 -5.57
N TRP A 451 5.30 -3.56 -4.89
CA TRP A 451 3.93 -3.84 -5.33
C TRP A 451 3.05 -2.61 -5.09
N GLY A 452 2.97 -1.73 -6.09
CA GLY A 452 2.32 -0.43 -5.97
C GLY A 452 3.05 0.51 -5.00
N ASP A 453 2.27 1.36 -4.34
CA ASP A 453 2.71 2.37 -3.38
C ASP A 453 3.23 1.79 -2.05
N LYS A 454 2.75 0.59 -1.70
CA LYS A 454 3.02 -0.19 -0.49
C LYS A 454 4.27 0.21 0.31
N ASP A 455 5.46 -0.21 -0.13
CA ASP A 455 6.72 -0.02 0.59
C ASP A 455 7.42 1.31 0.26
N LEU A 456 6.87 2.14 -0.64
CA LEU A 456 7.48 3.41 -1.02
C LEU A 456 7.51 4.42 0.14
N PHE A 457 6.48 4.38 1.00
CA PHE A 457 6.46 5.09 2.29
C PHE A 457 7.68 4.70 3.14
N ARG A 458 7.80 3.41 3.50
CA ARG A 458 8.91 2.88 4.30
C ARG A 458 10.28 3.17 3.69
N PHE A 459 10.46 2.95 2.39
CA PHE A 459 11.72 3.23 1.70
C PHE A 459 12.05 4.72 1.65
N ALA A 460 11.08 5.63 1.56
CA ALA A 460 11.32 7.06 1.58
C ALA A 460 11.76 7.56 2.96
N TRP A 461 11.18 7.03 4.03
CA TRP A 461 11.61 7.32 5.41
C TRP A 461 12.99 6.74 5.71
N LEU A 462 13.27 5.50 5.30
CA LEU A 462 14.60 4.90 5.44
C LEU A 462 15.66 5.68 4.66
N LYS A 463 15.39 6.07 3.41
CA LYS A 463 16.35 6.79 2.54
C LYS A 463 16.70 8.19 3.05
N THR A 464 15.75 8.86 3.70
CA THR A 464 15.95 10.17 4.34
C THR A 464 16.40 10.08 5.80
N LYS A 465 16.50 8.87 6.37
CA LYS A 465 16.75 8.63 7.81
C LYS A 465 15.72 9.32 8.72
N SER A 466 14.49 9.51 8.22
CA SER A 466 13.39 10.16 8.92
C SER A 466 12.77 9.23 9.97
N SER A 467 12.37 9.79 11.13
CA SER A 467 11.81 9.00 12.23
C SER A 467 10.41 8.46 11.92
N PHE A 468 10.18 7.18 12.20
CA PHE A 468 8.86 6.55 12.20
C PHE A 468 8.80 5.43 13.25
N HIS A 469 7.60 5.05 13.65
CA HIS A 469 7.32 3.84 14.42
C HIS A 469 6.62 2.84 13.51
N MET A 470 7.21 1.66 13.32
CA MET A 470 6.51 0.50 12.77
C MET A 470 5.76 -0.19 13.91
N ILE A 471 4.46 -0.45 13.76
CA ILE A 471 3.70 -1.25 14.74
C ILE A 471 4.36 -2.62 14.92
N GLN A 472 4.63 -2.99 16.18
CA GLN A 472 5.40 -4.19 16.51
C GLN A 472 4.56 -5.48 16.45
N MET A 473 3.24 -5.37 16.67
CA MET A 473 2.30 -6.49 16.59
C MET A 473 2.12 -6.95 15.13
N PRO A 474 2.41 -8.22 14.78
CA PRO A 474 2.21 -8.72 13.43
C PRO A 474 0.73 -8.74 13.03
N PRO A 475 0.40 -8.51 11.74
CA PRO A 475 -0.98 -8.40 11.32
C PRO A 475 -1.70 -9.74 11.47
N GLY A 476 -2.87 -9.68 12.10
CA GLY A 476 -3.78 -10.81 12.19
C GLY A 476 -4.60 -10.98 10.90
N SER A 477 -5.53 -11.91 10.93
CA SER A 477 -6.40 -12.20 9.78
C SER A 477 -7.82 -12.50 10.25
N ALA A 478 -8.82 -11.87 9.66
CA ALA A 478 -10.24 -12.08 9.98
C ALA A 478 -10.95 -12.79 8.82
N GLY A 479 -11.81 -13.75 9.15
CA GLY A 479 -12.49 -14.57 8.15
C GLY A 479 -13.29 -15.71 8.76
N ALA A 480 -13.27 -16.87 8.10
CA ALA A 480 -14.08 -18.03 8.51
C ALA A 480 -13.21 -19.21 8.98
N LYS A 481 -13.79 -20.06 9.83
CA LYS A 481 -13.22 -21.34 10.26
C LYS A 481 -14.24 -22.47 10.07
N LEU A 482 -13.78 -23.64 9.62
CA LEU A 482 -14.57 -24.87 9.59
C LEU A 482 -14.29 -25.67 10.87
N PRO A 483 -15.20 -25.73 11.86
CA PRO A 483 -14.89 -26.36 13.15
C PRO A 483 -14.62 -27.87 13.04
N ASP A 484 -15.26 -28.54 12.10
CA ASP A 484 -15.20 -29.99 11.87
C ASP A 484 -13.97 -30.45 11.06
N LYS A 485 -13.22 -29.50 10.50
CA LYS A 485 -11.95 -29.72 9.78
C LYS A 485 -10.78 -28.97 10.42
N ASN A 486 -11.08 -28.04 11.32
CA ASN A 486 -10.14 -27.12 11.95
C ASN A 486 -9.24 -26.38 10.94
N VAL A 487 -9.84 -25.97 9.82
CA VAL A 487 -9.19 -25.15 8.77
C VAL A 487 -9.68 -23.72 8.93
N PHE A 488 -8.77 -22.76 8.89
CA PHE A 488 -9.06 -21.33 8.88
C PHE A 488 -8.82 -20.72 7.49
N CYS A 489 -9.61 -19.71 7.12
CA CYS A 489 -9.42 -18.88 5.95
C CYS A 489 -9.78 -17.43 6.28
N GLY A 490 -8.76 -16.59 6.45
CA GLY A 490 -8.91 -15.14 6.58
C GLY A 490 -9.00 -14.45 5.22
N VAL A 491 -9.82 -13.41 5.12
CA VAL A 491 -10.09 -12.66 3.88
C VAL A 491 -10.03 -11.14 4.10
N THR A 492 -9.45 -10.74 5.23
CA THR A 492 -9.34 -9.37 5.72
C THR A 492 -8.13 -9.32 6.64
N MET A 493 -7.23 -8.36 6.43
CA MET A 493 -6.07 -8.17 7.30
C MET A 493 -6.51 -7.43 8.58
N VAL A 494 -6.03 -7.90 9.73
CA VAL A 494 -6.32 -7.32 11.05
C VAL A 494 -5.10 -6.55 11.51
N GLN A 495 -5.29 -5.29 11.89
CA GLN A 495 -4.21 -4.36 12.17
C GLN A 495 -4.40 -3.68 13.53
N HIS A 496 -3.27 -3.50 14.23
CA HIS A 496 -3.23 -3.18 15.66
C HIS A 496 -2.66 -1.80 15.94
N ASP A 497 -2.93 -1.26 17.13
CA ASP A 497 -2.33 -0.01 17.62
C ASP A 497 -1.02 -0.29 18.39
N PRO A 498 -0.30 0.76 18.87
CA PRO A 498 0.92 0.57 19.66
C PRO A 498 0.74 -0.18 20.99
N SER A 499 -0.50 -0.36 21.47
CA SER A 499 -0.84 -1.15 22.66
C SER A 499 -1.22 -2.60 22.32
N HIS A 500 -0.95 -3.04 21.09
CA HIS A 500 -1.31 -4.36 20.53
C HIS A 500 -2.83 -4.60 20.43
N GLU A 501 -3.66 -3.57 20.58
CA GLU A 501 -5.12 -3.68 20.48
C GLU A 501 -5.58 -3.52 19.02
N ILE A 502 -6.58 -4.29 18.59
CA ILE A 502 -7.11 -4.18 17.22
C ILE A 502 -7.69 -2.77 17.01
N ILE A 503 -7.36 -2.18 15.85
CA ILE A 503 -7.84 -0.84 15.45
C ILE A 503 -8.43 -0.83 14.04
N PHE A 504 -7.86 -1.58 13.08
CA PHE A 504 -8.31 -1.58 11.68
C PHE A 504 -8.55 -2.99 11.12
N LEU A 505 -9.54 -3.10 10.24
CA LEU A 505 -9.88 -4.31 9.48
C LEU A 505 -9.88 -3.98 7.97
N HIS A 506 -8.81 -4.34 7.26
CA HIS A 506 -8.62 -4.04 5.85
C HIS A 506 -9.18 -5.17 4.98
N ARG A 507 -10.33 -4.94 4.30
CA ARG A 507 -11.00 -5.92 3.41
C ARG A 507 -10.27 -6.03 2.07
N ASN A 508 -9.00 -6.43 2.12
CA ASN A 508 -8.15 -6.53 0.95
C ASN A 508 -8.64 -7.56 -0.09
N MET A 509 -9.30 -8.66 0.32
CA MET A 509 -9.84 -9.69 -0.59
C MET A 509 -11.33 -9.52 -0.91
N GLU A 510 -12.20 -9.73 0.08
CA GLU A 510 -13.66 -9.70 -0.11
C GLU A 510 -14.17 -8.26 0.07
N LYS A 511 -14.27 -7.51 -1.04
CA LYS A 511 -14.74 -6.11 -1.05
C LYS A 511 -16.18 -5.99 -0.56
N LEU A 512 -16.52 -4.84 0.02
CA LEU A 512 -17.82 -4.57 0.64
C LEU A 512 -18.75 -3.88 -0.37
N THR A 513 -19.80 -4.57 -0.83
CA THR A 513 -20.77 -4.05 -1.81
C THR A 513 -22.20 -4.49 -1.48
N SER A 514 -23.19 -3.74 -1.97
CA SER A 514 -24.62 -4.01 -1.75
C SER A 514 -25.08 -5.29 -2.46
N GLU A 515 -24.38 -5.68 -3.53
CA GLU A 515 -24.54 -6.95 -4.25
C GLU A 515 -24.18 -8.18 -3.39
N ASN A 516 -23.22 -8.06 -2.46
CA ASN A 516 -22.69 -9.19 -1.69
C ASN A 516 -22.78 -8.94 -0.17
N GLN A 517 -23.96 -9.17 0.38
CA GLN A 517 -24.26 -9.00 1.81
C GLN A 517 -23.88 -10.23 2.67
N ARG A 518 -22.97 -11.09 2.20
CA ARG A 518 -22.49 -12.24 2.97
C ARG A 518 -21.53 -11.76 4.05
N LEU A 519 -21.85 -12.07 5.32
CA LEU A 519 -20.90 -11.96 6.42
C LEU A 519 -19.70 -12.88 6.14
N VAL A 520 -18.48 -12.36 6.27
CA VAL A 520 -17.24 -13.12 6.05
C VAL A 520 -16.38 -13.23 7.31
N TRP A 521 -16.66 -12.43 8.34
CA TRP A 521 -15.96 -12.48 9.63
C TRP A 521 -16.76 -13.34 10.62
N SER A 522 -16.35 -14.59 10.85
CA SER A 522 -16.76 -15.39 12.02
C SER A 522 -15.67 -15.44 13.08
N GLU A 523 -14.40 -15.52 12.67
CA GLU A 523 -13.23 -15.57 13.55
C GLU A 523 -12.23 -14.45 13.26
N VAL A 524 -11.44 -14.14 14.29
CA VAL A 524 -10.21 -13.36 14.21
C VAL A 524 -9.04 -14.26 14.61
N GLN A 525 -8.04 -14.38 13.74
CA GLN A 525 -6.76 -15.04 13.99
C GLN A 525 -5.70 -14.00 14.34
N GLN A 526 -4.96 -14.21 15.44
CA GLN A 526 -3.92 -13.28 15.91
C GLN A 526 -2.64 -14.04 16.29
N PHE A 527 -1.47 -13.43 16.07
CA PHE A 527 -0.19 -14.01 16.50
C PHE A 527 0.01 -13.85 18.00
N LYS A 528 0.60 -14.85 18.66
CA LYS A 528 0.86 -14.86 20.10
C LYS A 528 2.19 -14.16 20.44
N ILE A 529 2.30 -12.86 20.19
CA ILE A 529 3.57 -12.11 20.29
C ILE A 529 4.30 -12.30 21.64
N ASP A 530 3.57 -12.34 22.75
CA ASP A 530 4.15 -12.47 24.09
C ASP A 530 4.48 -13.93 24.50
N GLU A 531 3.98 -14.93 23.75
CA GLU A 531 4.28 -16.36 23.98
C GLU A 531 5.33 -16.91 23.01
N MET A 532 5.50 -16.30 21.83
CA MET A 532 6.13 -16.95 20.67
C MET A 532 7.16 -16.06 19.95
N PRO A 533 8.36 -16.56 19.65
CA PRO A 533 9.35 -15.80 18.89
C PRO A 533 8.86 -15.52 17.47
N LEU A 534 9.17 -14.33 16.95
CA LEU A 534 8.64 -13.82 15.69
C LEU A 534 8.95 -14.70 14.47
N GLU A 535 9.94 -15.59 14.56
CA GLU A 535 10.31 -16.58 13.54
C GLU A 535 9.22 -17.65 13.33
N GLU A 536 8.36 -17.88 14.33
CA GLU A 536 7.21 -18.79 14.26
C GLU A 536 6.01 -18.17 13.53
N TYR A 537 6.00 -16.84 13.33
CA TYR A 537 5.03 -16.16 12.48
C TYR A 537 5.20 -16.62 11.02
N ASP A 538 4.21 -17.34 10.50
CA ASP A 538 4.24 -18.02 9.21
C ASP A 538 2.87 -17.93 8.52
N VAL A 539 2.60 -16.80 7.88
CA VAL A 539 1.37 -16.53 7.14
C VAL A 539 1.51 -16.92 5.67
N ARG A 540 0.43 -17.44 5.07
CA ARG A 540 0.41 -17.96 3.69
C ARG A 540 -0.80 -17.42 2.92
N GLY A 541 -0.59 -17.07 1.65
CA GLY A 541 -1.64 -16.59 0.74
C GLY A 541 -2.12 -17.68 -0.23
N ALA A 542 -3.01 -18.57 0.21
CA ALA A 542 -3.47 -19.76 -0.53
C ALA A 542 -4.86 -19.57 -1.18
N ASN A 543 -5.26 -20.44 -2.11
CA ASN A 543 -6.63 -20.44 -2.65
C ASN A 543 -7.57 -21.20 -1.70
N GLY A 544 -8.84 -20.76 -1.53
CA GLY A 544 -9.79 -21.41 -0.61
C GLY A 544 -10.15 -22.87 -0.95
N GLY A 545 -9.95 -23.25 -2.22
CA GLY A 545 -9.96 -24.65 -2.66
C GLY A 545 -11.27 -25.38 -2.36
N ARG A 546 -11.17 -26.64 -1.87
CA ARG A 546 -12.36 -27.46 -1.55
C ARG A 546 -13.05 -27.09 -0.24
N TYR A 547 -12.39 -26.32 0.63
CA TYR A 547 -12.91 -25.95 1.94
C TYR A 547 -13.67 -24.63 1.89
N TYR A 548 -13.19 -23.69 1.06
CA TYR A 548 -13.81 -22.39 0.84
C TYR A 548 -13.84 -22.06 -0.67
N PRO A 549 -14.61 -22.80 -1.49
CA PRO A 549 -14.67 -22.56 -2.93
C PRO A 549 -15.19 -21.16 -3.31
N GLN A 550 -15.89 -20.48 -2.38
CA GLN A 550 -16.33 -19.09 -2.53
C GLN A 550 -15.20 -18.05 -2.35
N PHE A 551 -14.11 -18.39 -1.67
CA PHE A 551 -13.01 -17.46 -1.41
C PHE A 551 -11.88 -17.70 -2.41
N LYS A 552 -11.65 -16.71 -3.29
CA LYS A 552 -10.56 -16.76 -4.28
C LYS A 552 -9.19 -16.93 -3.60
N ARG A 553 -9.00 -16.28 -2.45
CA ARG A 553 -7.76 -16.34 -1.67
C ARG A 553 -8.03 -16.24 -0.16
N CYS A 554 -7.21 -16.95 0.60
CA CYS A 554 -7.16 -17.02 2.05
C CYS A 554 -5.80 -16.53 2.55
N TYR A 555 -5.79 -15.82 3.67
CA TYR A 555 -4.60 -15.37 4.38
C TYR A 555 -4.65 -15.72 5.86
N GLY A 556 -3.47 -15.90 6.44
CA GLY A 556 -3.25 -16.35 7.81
C GLY A 556 -2.48 -17.68 7.83
N LYS A 557 -2.65 -18.43 8.91
CA LYS A 557 -2.22 -19.82 9.07
C LYS A 557 -3.46 -20.71 8.96
N ASP A 558 -3.52 -21.54 7.93
CA ASP A 558 -4.70 -22.32 7.55
C ASP A 558 -4.95 -23.53 8.46
N ILE A 559 -3.89 -24.24 8.85
CA ILE A 559 -3.92 -25.43 9.71
C ILE A 559 -2.74 -25.46 10.69
N TYR A 560 -2.90 -26.20 11.80
CA TYR A 560 -1.90 -26.35 12.87
C TYR A 560 -1.42 -24.99 13.42
N TYR A 561 -2.34 -24.03 13.53
CA TYR A 561 -2.05 -22.65 13.87
C TYR A 561 -1.93 -22.43 15.38
N GLU A 562 -2.52 -23.30 16.20
CA GLU A 562 -2.71 -23.16 17.65
C GLU A 562 -1.40 -22.96 18.45
N LYS A 563 -0.28 -23.46 17.89
CA LYS A 563 1.05 -23.25 18.46
C LYS A 563 1.43 -21.76 18.48
N ALA A 564 1.19 -21.06 17.37
CA ALA A 564 1.71 -19.71 17.11
C ALA A 564 0.62 -18.62 17.07
N PHE A 565 -0.64 -19.01 16.92
CA PHE A 565 -1.78 -18.12 16.74
C PHE A 565 -2.95 -18.52 17.63
N THR A 566 -3.67 -17.54 18.15
CA THR A 566 -5.04 -17.72 18.63
C THR A 566 -6.02 -17.61 17.45
N VAL A 567 -7.18 -18.26 17.56
CA VAL A 567 -8.34 -18.01 16.68
C VAL A 567 -9.56 -17.93 17.58
N THR A 568 -10.18 -16.75 17.60
CA THR A 568 -11.26 -16.37 18.52
C THR A 568 -12.50 -15.90 17.75
N PRO A 569 -13.72 -16.29 18.14
CA PRO A 569 -14.95 -15.81 17.49
C PRO A 569 -15.05 -14.29 17.55
N ILE A 570 -15.35 -13.63 16.43
CA ILE A 570 -15.45 -12.16 16.39
C ILE A 570 -16.57 -11.63 17.29
N SER A 571 -17.57 -12.46 17.61
CA SER A 571 -18.63 -12.18 18.58
C SER A 571 -18.14 -11.97 20.02
N GLU A 572 -16.93 -12.42 20.36
CA GLU A 572 -16.30 -12.18 21.67
C GLU A 572 -15.57 -10.82 21.72
N THR A 573 -15.36 -10.17 20.56
CA THR A 573 -14.76 -8.83 20.49
C THR A 573 -15.78 -7.72 20.75
N SER A 574 -15.31 -6.57 21.26
CA SER A 574 -16.13 -5.36 21.44
C SER A 574 -16.75 -4.81 20.14
N PHE A 575 -16.26 -5.26 18.98
CA PHE A 575 -16.71 -4.86 17.65
C PHE A 575 -17.38 -6.00 16.85
N GLY A 576 -17.79 -7.10 17.49
CA GLY A 576 -18.41 -8.26 16.80
C GLY A 576 -19.64 -7.95 15.94
N GLY A 577 -20.35 -6.85 16.22
CA GLY A 577 -21.47 -6.36 15.39
C GLY A 577 -21.10 -5.42 14.23
N LEU A 578 -19.80 -5.19 13.98
CA LEU A 578 -19.32 -4.20 13.00
C LEU A 578 -19.67 -4.58 11.56
N GLU A 579 -19.46 -5.82 11.13
CA GLU A 579 -19.71 -6.24 9.75
C GLU A 579 -21.19 -6.05 9.37
N SER A 580 -22.11 -6.47 10.25
CA SER A 580 -23.55 -6.30 10.07
C SER A 580 -24.01 -4.83 10.16
N ARG A 581 -23.17 -3.92 10.68
CA ARG A 581 -23.40 -2.46 10.67
C ARG A 581 -22.92 -1.86 9.34
N LEU A 582 -21.73 -2.23 8.90
CA LEU A 582 -21.14 -1.80 7.62
C LEU A 582 -22.05 -2.20 6.44
N LEU A 583 -22.54 -3.45 6.41
CA LEU A 583 -23.48 -3.91 5.37
C LEU A 583 -24.80 -3.11 5.35
N LYS A 584 -25.32 -2.68 6.50
CA LYS A 584 -26.52 -1.83 6.55
C LYS A 584 -26.27 -0.45 5.94
N PHE A 585 -25.12 0.15 6.21
CA PHE A 585 -24.74 1.43 5.61
C PHE A 585 -24.45 1.30 4.10
N VAL A 586 -23.94 0.16 3.64
CA VAL A 586 -23.80 -0.14 2.20
C VAL A 586 -25.16 -0.24 1.49
N VAL A 587 -26.14 -0.91 2.09
CA VAL A 587 -27.52 -0.96 1.55
C VAL A 587 -28.17 0.43 1.56
N GLU A 588 -27.88 1.25 2.57
CA GLU A 588 -28.29 2.67 2.61
C GLU A 588 -27.63 3.48 1.46
N ALA A 589 -26.34 3.30 1.21
CA ALA A 589 -25.61 3.94 0.12
C ALA A 589 -26.19 3.58 -1.26
N ALA A 590 -26.53 2.31 -1.48
CA ALA A 590 -27.19 1.84 -2.70
C ALA A 590 -28.58 2.47 -2.90
N SER A 591 -29.34 2.69 -1.82
CA SER A 591 -30.62 3.39 -1.87
C SER A 591 -30.48 4.88 -2.19
N ILE A 592 -29.42 5.53 -1.69
CA ILE A 592 -29.09 6.94 -2.00
C ILE A 592 -28.71 7.11 -3.47
N ALA A 593 -27.90 6.20 -4.01
CA ALA A 593 -27.54 6.20 -5.43
C ALA A 593 -28.77 5.98 -6.33
N SER A 594 -29.52 4.89 -6.08
CA SER A 594 -30.67 4.51 -6.92
C SER A 594 -31.87 5.46 -6.82
N GLY A 595 -32.13 6.06 -5.65
CA GLY A 595 -33.21 7.02 -5.46
C GLY A 595 -33.10 8.26 -6.37
N SER A 596 -31.87 8.73 -6.62
CA SER A 596 -31.63 9.90 -7.49
C SER A 596 -32.13 9.71 -8.93
N HIS A 597 -32.10 8.48 -9.46
CA HIS A 597 -32.56 8.18 -10.82
C HIS A 597 -34.08 8.26 -10.95
N ALA A 598 -34.84 8.06 -9.86
CA ALA A 598 -36.29 8.18 -9.88
C ALA A 598 -36.71 9.66 -10.08
N ASP A 599 -36.19 10.56 -9.24
CA ASP A 599 -36.52 12.00 -9.34
C ASP A 599 -36.03 12.63 -10.65
N ALA A 600 -34.82 12.27 -11.10
CA ALA A 600 -34.30 12.73 -12.40
C ALA A 600 -35.22 12.37 -13.57
N SER A 601 -35.80 11.15 -13.56
CA SER A 601 -36.74 10.71 -14.59
C SER A 601 -38.07 11.46 -14.60
N ALA A 602 -38.51 11.98 -13.44
CA ALA A 602 -39.72 12.79 -13.33
C ALA A 602 -39.50 14.21 -13.89
N THR A 603 -38.32 14.81 -13.69
CA THR A 603 -38.00 16.15 -14.19
C THR A 603 -37.86 16.25 -15.71
N THR A 604 -37.65 15.15 -16.44
CA THR A 604 -37.61 15.13 -17.91
C THR A 604 -39.00 14.95 -18.58
N GLY A 605 -40.09 15.05 -17.80
CA GLY A 605 -41.46 14.74 -18.21
C GLY A 605 -42.40 15.94 -18.47
N HIS A 606 -41.88 17.12 -18.81
CA HIS A 606 -42.66 18.34 -19.10
C HIS A 606 -42.15 19.09 -20.33
#